data_AF-A0A6L9VZB0-F1
#
_entry.id   AF-A0A6L9VZB0-F1
#
_cell.length_a   1.000
_cell.length_b   1.000
_cell.length_c   1.000
_cell.angle_alpha   90.00
_cell.angle_beta   90.00
_cell.angle_gamma   90.00
#
_symmetry.space_group_name_H-M   'P 1'
#
loop_
_entity.id
_entity.type
_entity.pdbx_description
1 polymer ?
#
loop_
_entity_poly.entity_id
_entity_poly.type
_entity_poly.pdbx_seq_one_letter_code
_entity_poly.pdbx_strand_id
1 'polypeptide(L)'
;MLRGVRAKRIAEQGLRAEIVRGAVAPGQWLVEPELGERYGVTRNSARLALDVLIAEGLVERIPHRGARVRVVSTAEAVAVLECRQVLDGLLAHKAAQNATGGRADDLRDNLLRMQRAVADQELLECSTLVREHHRLLRELADHPMASSLVAQLEGRIVRHEFQLLLRPGQAGRSVAGLARVVDAVGERRAEAAEAAARAHVQELVDALLPEPVRA
;
A
#
# COMPACT_ATOMS: atom_id res chain seq x y z
N MET A 1 21.80 14.59 -15.74
CA MET A 1 21.14 14.05 -14.54
C MET A 1 20.19 15.09 -13.95
N LEU A 2 18.97 14.68 -13.59
CA LEU A 2 17.94 15.53 -13.00
C LEU A 2 18.24 15.85 -11.52
N ARG A 3 17.72 16.98 -11.03
CA ARG A 3 17.86 17.47 -9.65
C ARG A 3 16.53 17.96 -9.08
N GLY A 4 16.48 18.13 -7.76
CA GLY A 4 15.32 18.70 -7.05
C GLY A 4 14.17 17.72 -6.83
N VAL A 5 12.99 18.26 -6.48
CA VAL A 5 11.80 17.49 -6.05
C VAL A 5 11.34 16.49 -7.10
N ARG A 6 11.34 16.90 -8.38
CA ARG A 6 10.95 16.02 -9.49
C ARG A 6 11.90 14.83 -9.64
N ALA A 7 13.21 15.06 -9.54
CA ALA A 7 14.22 14.00 -9.64
C ALA A 7 14.10 13.00 -8.47
N LYS A 8 13.91 13.52 -7.25
CA LYS A 8 13.64 12.68 -6.07
C LYS A 8 12.43 11.76 -6.33
N ARG A 9 11.31 12.32 -6.81
CA ARG A 9 10.08 11.57 -7.07
C ARG A 9 10.26 10.47 -8.13
N ILE A 10 11.00 10.75 -9.21
CA ILE A 10 11.29 9.77 -10.26
C ILE A 10 12.03 8.56 -9.68
N ALA A 11 13.11 8.80 -8.92
CA ALA A 11 13.90 7.72 -8.33
C ALA A 11 13.12 6.95 -7.26
N GLU A 12 12.33 7.64 -6.45
CA GLU A 12 11.46 7.03 -5.42
C GLU A 12 10.40 6.12 -6.05
N GLN A 13 9.66 6.61 -7.04
CA GLN A 13 8.60 5.84 -7.71
C GLN A 13 9.17 4.66 -8.50
N GLY A 14 10.28 4.86 -9.22
CA GLY A 14 10.95 3.80 -9.98
C GLY A 14 11.45 2.67 -9.08
N LEU A 15 12.17 3.02 -8.01
CA LEU A 15 12.69 2.03 -7.07
C LEU A 15 11.58 1.31 -6.31
N ARG A 16 10.52 2.03 -5.90
CA ARG A 16 9.33 1.40 -5.30
C ARG A 16 8.74 0.34 -6.21
N ALA A 17 8.49 0.68 -7.48
CA ALA A 17 7.90 -0.26 -8.44
C ALA A 17 8.79 -1.50 -8.60
N GLU A 18 10.11 -1.33 -8.65
CA GLU A 18 11.07 -2.44 -8.71
C GLU A 18 11.07 -3.33 -7.45
N ILE A 19 10.99 -2.74 -6.25
CA ILE A 19 10.91 -3.49 -4.98
C ILE A 19 9.59 -4.26 -4.90
N VAL A 20 8.47 -3.61 -5.20
CA VAL A 20 7.13 -4.23 -5.13
C VAL A 20 7.03 -5.40 -6.09
N ARG A 21 7.44 -5.24 -7.35
CA ARG A 21 7.42 -6.33 -8.36
C ARG A 21 8.51 -7.38 -8.18
N GLY A 22 9.47 -7.14 -7.27
CA GLY A 22 10.59 -8.05 -7.00
C GLY A 22 11.72 -8.03 -8.02
N ALA A 23 11.83 -6.98 -8.84
CA ALA A 23 13.02 -6.74 -9.64
C ALA A 23 14.24 -6.36 -8.78
N VAL A 24 14.00 -5.81 -7.59
CA VAL A 24 14.99 -5.66 -6.52
C VAL A 24 14.57 -6.57 -5.37
N ALA A 25 15.44 -7.51 -5.00
CA ALA A 25 15.12 -8.57 -4.05
C ALA A 25 15.10 -8.06 -2.60
N PRO A 26 14.28 -8.66 -1.71
CA PRO A 26 14.42 -8.46 -0.27
C PRO A 26 15.85 -8.72 0.19
N GLY A 27 16.39 -7.84 1.03
CA GLY A 27 17.77 -7.90 1.52
C GLY A 27 18.82 -7.36 0.55
N GLN A 28 18.46 -7.02 -0.69
CA GLN A 28 19.39 -6.44 -1.67
C GLN A 28 19.86 -5.05 -1.23
N TRP A 29 21.18 -4.83 -1.29
CA TRP A 29 21.81 -3.54 -0.99
C TRP A 29 21.50 -2.51 -2.08
N LEU A 30 21.33 -1.26 -1.65
CA LEU A 30 20.96 -0.12 -2.48
C LEU A 30 22.08 0.91 -2.44
N VAL A 31 22.74 1.11 -3.58
CA VAL A 31 23.92 1.96 -3.70
C VAL A 31 23.52 3.28 -4.38
N GLU A 32 23.68 4.41 -3.67
CA GLU A 32 23.20 5.72 -4.16
C GLU A 32 23.74 6.13 -5.54
N PRO A 33 25.05 5.97 -5.86
CA PRO A 33 25.54 6.23 -7.21
C PRO A 33 24.82 5.42 -8.30
N GLU A 34 24.64 4.12 -8.09
CA GLU A 34 24.01 3.21 -9.05
C GLU A 34 22.54 3.57 -9.28
N LEU A 35 21.81 3.94 -8.21
CA LEU A 35 20.45 4.43 -8.33
C LEU A 35 20.38 5.77 -9.08
N GLY A 36 21.39 6.64 -8.89
CA GLY A 36 21.53 7.88 -9.62
C GLY A 36 21.66 7.64 -11.13
N GLU A 37 22.51 6.72 -11.53
CA GLU A 37 22.68 6.30 -12.93
C GLU A 37 21.41 5.66 -13.48
N ARG A 38 20.84 4.68 -12.74
CA ARG A 38 19.63 3.94 -13.14
C ARG A 38 18.45 4.84 -13.46
N TYR A 39 18.21 5.88 -12.66
CA TYR A 39 17.07 6.79 -12.83
C TYR A 39 17.44 8.11 -13.50
N GLY A 40 18.69 8.30 -13.92
CA GLY A 40 19.17 9.54 -14.52
C GLY A 40 19.10 10.76 -13.58
N VAL A 41 19.26 10.54 -12.27
CA VAL A 41 19.18 11.57 -11.22
C VAL A 41 20.52 11.75 -10.51
N THR A 42 20.72 12.88 -9.83
CA THR A 42 21.94 13.03 -9.00
C THR A 42 21.93 12.10 -7.80
N ARG A 43 23.13 11.76 -7.30
CA ARG A 43 23.32 11.02 -6.05
C ARG A 43 22.50 11.59 -4.88
N ASN A 44 22.45 12.92 -4.73
CA ASN A 44 21.67 13.55 -3.67
C ASN A 44 20.16 13.28 -3.83
N SER A 45 19.63 13.33 -5.06
CA SER A 45 18.23 12.99 -5.33
C SER A 45 17.93 11.52 -5.06
N ALA A 46 18.85 10.61 -5.40
CA ALA A 46 18.72 9.18 -5.08
C ALA A 46 18.72 8.94 -3.55
N ARG A 47 19.60 9.61 -2.81
CA ARG A 47 19.61 9.57 -1.33
C ARG A 47 18.28 10.03 -0.73
N LEU A 48 17.75 11.16 -1.19
CA LEU A 48 16.45 11.66 -0.72
C LEU A 48 15.28 10.74 -1.08
N ALA A 49 15.38 9.97 -2.17
CA ALA A 49 14.41 8.94 -2.51
C ALA A 49 14.49 7.75 -1.53
N LEU A 50 15.71 7.31 -1.19
CA LEU A 50 15.93 6.27 -0.18
C LEU A 50 15.43 6.69 1.21
N ASP A 51 15.60 7.97 1.59
CA ASP A 51 15.07 8.49 2.85
C ASP A 51 13.53 8.34 2.94
N VAL A 52 12.81 8.58 1.83
CA VAL A 52 11.36 8.35 1.77
C VAL A 52 11.02 6.87 1.91
N LEU A 53 11.68 6.01 1.14
CA LEU A 53 11.42 4.56 1.19
C LEU A 53 11.78 3.94 2.54
N ILE A 54 12.70 4.56 3.29
CA ILE A 54 13.04 4.18 4.66
C ILE A 54 11.97 4.63 5.65
N ALA A 55 11.46 5.86 5.51
CA ALA A 55 10.36 6.34 6.34
C ALA A 55 9.10 5.48 6.18
N GLU A 56 8.89 4.91 5.00
CA GLU A 56 7.79 4.00 4.69
C GLU A 56 8.08 2.53 5.04
N GLY A 57 9.34 2.20 5.36
CA GLY A 57 9.73 0.85 5.77
C GLY A 57 9.92 -0.17 4.64
N LEU A 58 9.96 0.25 3.36
CA LEU A 58 10.35 -0.62 2.22
C LEU A 58 11.86 -0.90 2.22
N VAL A 59 12.62 0.06 2.73
CA VAL A 59 14.07 0.03 2.82
C VAL A 59 14.45 0.22 4.29
N GLU A 60 15.57 -0.34 4.71
CA GLU A 60 16.16 -0.08 6.03
C GLU A 60 17.59 0.42 5.90
N ARG A 61 18.02 1.23 6.86
CA ARG A 61 19.41 1.69 6.96
C ARG A 61 20.16 0.86 7.98
N ILE A 62 21.25 0.25 7.54
CA ILE A 62 22.14 -0.51 8.40
C ILE A 62 23.33 0.40 8.76
N PRO A 63 23.57 0.67 10.06
CA PRO A 63 24.71 1.48 10.49
C PRO A 63 26.01 1.02 9.84
N HIS A 64 26.76 1.98 9.28
CA HIS A 64 28.05 1.76 8.60
C HIS A 64 28.03 0.87 7.35
N ARG A 65 26.87 0.38 6.89
CA ARG A 65 26.76 -0.48 5.69
C ARG A 65 25.91 0.09 4.56
N GLY A 66 25.04 1.06 4.85
CA GLY A 66 24.20 1.71 3.85
C GLY A 66 22.73 1.28 3.94
N ALA A 67 22.03 1.27 2.81
CA ALA A 67 20.61 0.95 2.73
C ALA A 67 20.37 -0.40 2.03
N ARG A 68 19.36 -1.15 2.44
CA ARG A 68 18.92 -2.38 1.76
C ARG A 68 17.40 -2.51 1.77
N VAL A 69 16.85 -3.26 0.81
CA VAL A 69 15.43 -3.61 0.82
C VAL A 69 15.12 -4.45 2.06
N ARG A 70 14.06 -4.10 2.78
CA ARG A 70 13.68 -4.79 4.01
C ARG A 70 13.22 -6.22 3.72
N VAL A 71 13.56 -7.15 4.61
CA VAL A 71 13.02 -8.51 4.61
C VAL A 71 11.88 -8.55 5.63
N VAL A 72 10.67 -8.88 5.16
CA VAL A 72 9.47 -8.95 6.01
C VAL A 72 8.94 -10.37 5.95
N SER A 73 8.84 -11.03 7.11
CA SER A 73 8.31 -12.38 7.21
C SER A 73 6.79 -12.40 7.06
N THR A 74 6.21 -13.55 6.72
CA THR A 74 4.74 -13.71 6.72
C THR A 74 4.15 -13.44 8.10
N ALA A 75 4.82 -13.87 9.18
CA ALA A 75 4.38 -13.61 10.54
C ALA A 75 4.35 -12.11 10.88
N GLU A 76 5.37 -11.35 10.44
CA GLU A 76 5.37 -9.89 10.59
C GLU A 76 4.25 -9.27 9.74
N ALA A 77 4.02 -9.75 8.51
CA ALA A 77 2.96 -9.24 7.66
C ALA A 77 1.56 -9.45 8.27
N VAL A 78 1.31 -10.63 8.87
CA VAL A 78 0.07 -10.91 9.60
C VAL A 78 -0.09 -9.97 10.79
N ALA A 79 0.94 -9.82 11.64
CA ALA A 79 0.87 -8.91 12.78
C ALA A 79 0.60 -7.45 12.37
N VAL A 80 1.17 -7.01 11.24
CA VAL A 80 0.89 -5.68 10.66
C VAL A 80 -0.58 -5.58 10.21
N LEU A 81 -1.12 -6.60 9.53
CA LEU A 81 -2.52 -6.62 9.11
C LEU A 81 -3.48 -6.65 10.32
N GLU A 82 -3.16 -7.37 11.39
CA GLU A 82 -3.97 -7.36 12.63
C GLU A 82 -4.04 -5.96 13.24
N CYS A 83 -2.93 -5.22 13.31
CA CYS A 83 -2.93 -3.81 13.70
C CYS A 83 -3.77 -2.96 12.73
N ARG A 84 -3.60 -3.18 11.42
CA ARG A 84 -4.34 -2.45 10.39
C ARG A 84 -5.84 -2.74 10.42
N GLN A 85 -6.28 -3.93 10.81
CA GLN A 85 -7.69 -4.27 10.88
C GLN A 85 -8.46 -3.28 11.76
N VAL A 86 -7.89 -2.96 12.94
CA VAL A 86 -8.48 -1.99 13.88
C VAL A 86 -8.41 -0.58 13.33
N LEU A 87 -7.24 -0.17 12.81
CA LEU A 87 -7.00 1.19 12.33
C LEU A 87 -7.81 1.51 11.06
N ASP A 88 -7.87 0.59 10.10
CA ASP A 88 -8.63 0.73 8.87
C ASP A 88 -10.13 0.74 9.14
N GLY A 89 -10.59 -0.06 10.11
CA GLY A 89 -11.95 0.00 10.62
C GLY A 89 -12.32 1.40 11.13
N LEU A 90 -11.48 1.97 12.00
CA LEU A 90 -11.65 3.34 12.51
C LEU A 90 -11.64 4.37 11.36
N LEU A 91 -10.72 4.25 10.42
CA LEU A 91 -10.62 5.18 9.29
C LEU A 91 -11.85 5.09 8.37
N ALA A 92 -12.35 3.89 8.08
CA ALA A 92 -13.56 3.70 7.29
C ALA A 92 -14.80 4.26 8.01
N HIS A 93 -14.91 4.05 9.32
CA HIS A 93 -15.94 4.64 10.17
C HIS A 93 -15.95 6.18 10.03
N LYS A 94 -14.78 6.80 10.22
CA LYS A 94 -14.61 8.26 10.15
C LYS A 94 -14.86 8.79 8.75
N ALA A 95 -14.39 8.09 7.71
CA ALA A 95 -14.63 8.45 6.32
C ALA A 95 -16.14 8.49 6.01
N ALA A 96 -16.91 7.51 6.47
CA ALA A 96 -18.36 7.48 6.29
C ALA A 96 -19.07 8.66 7.00
N GLN A 97 -18.63 9.04 8.21
CA GLN A 97 -19.16 10.22 8.91
C GLN A 97 -18.93 11.50 8.09
N ASN A 98 -17.76 11.61 7.47
CA ASN A 98 -17.27 12.77 6.73
C ASN A 98 -17.68 12.81 5.24
N ALA A 99 -18.28 11.74 4.71
CA ALA A 99 -18.69 11.59 3.31
C ALA A 99 -19.92 12.43 2.94
N THR A 100 -19.85 13.74 3.15
CA THR A 100 -20.86 14.73 2.75
C THR A 100 -20.52 15.33 1.38
N GLY A 101 -21.53 15.80 0.65
CA GLY A 101 -21.34 16.66 -0.53
C GLY A 101 -20.41 16.10 -1.62
N GLY A 102 -20.55 14.82 -1.97
CA GLY A 102 -19.74 14.21 -3.04
C GLY A 102 -18.30 13.87 -2.66
N ARG A 103 -17.89 14.07 -1.39
CA ARG A 103 -16.51 13.77 -0.95
C ARG A 103 -16.09 12.30 -1.06
N ALA A 104 -17.02 11.40 -1.36
CA ALA A 104 -16.74 9.98 -1.64
C ALA A 104 -16.58 9.67 -3.14
N ASP A 105 -16.74 10.65 -4.04
CA ASP A 105 -16.71 10.42 -5.49
C ASP A 105 -15.32 9.98 -5.96
N ASP A 106 -14.25 10.58 -5.41
CA ASP A 106 -12.88 10.13 -5.71
C ASP A 106 -12.65 8.65 -5.33
N LEU A 107 -13.27 8.17 -4.24
CA LEU A 107 -13.20 6.76 -3.84
C LEU A 107 -13.93 5.85 -4.82
N ARG A 108 -15.10 6.30 -5.33
CA ARG A 108 -15.89 5.56 -6.34
C ARG A 108 -15.16 5.51 -7.68
N ASP A 109 -14.60 6.62 -8.12
CA ASP A 109 -13.85 6.70 -9.37
C ASP A 109 -12.58 5.83 -9.31
N ASN A 110 -11.87 5.86 -8.18
CA ASN A 110 -10.74 4.97 -7.96
C ASN A 110 -11.15 3.49 -7.96
N LEU A 111 -12.31 3.15 -7.38
CA LEU A 111 -12.85 1.79 -7.42
C LEU A 111 -13.14 1.31 -8.85
N LEU A 112 -13.73 2.16 -9.69
CA LEU A 112 -13.97 1.84 -11.10
C LEU A 112 -12.65 1.59 -11.86
N ARG A 113 -11.60 2.38 -11.57
CA ARG A 113 -10.26 2.16 -12.11
C ARG A 113 -9.68 0.82 -11.64
N MET A 114 -9.84 0.46 -10.36
CA MET A 114 -9.38 -0.82 -9.81
C MET A 114 -10.06 -2.00 -10.51
N GLN A 115 -11.38 -1.92 -10.70
CA GLN A 115 -12.15 -2.96 -11.39
C GLN A 115 -11.70 -3.17 -12.84
N ARG A 116 -11.42 -2.07 -13.57
CA ARG A 116 -10.85 -2.14 -14.93
C ARG A 116 -9.47 -2.76 -14.93
N ALA A 117 -8.57 -2.31 -14.04
CA ALA A 117 -7.23 -2.89 -13.94
C ALA A 117 -7.25 -4.40 -13.64
N VAL A 118 -8.20 -4.89 -12.83
CA VAL A 118 -8.40 -6.33 -12.62
C VAL A 118 -8.91 -7.03 -13.87
N ALA A 119 -9.88 -6.45 -14.58
CA ALA A 119 -10.43 -7.02 -15.81
C ALA A 119 -9.39 -7.11 -16.93
N ASP A 120 -8.54 -6.10 -17.04
CA ASP A 120 -7.47 -5.98 -18.05
C ASP A 120 -6.17 -6.70 -17.62
N GLN A 121 -6.16 -7.37 -16.46
CA GLN A 121 -5.02 -8.07 -15.88
C GLN A 121 -3.79 -7.18 -15.59
N GLU A 122 -4.00 -5.88 -15.40
CA GLU A 122 -2.98 -4.88 -15.07
C GLU A 122 -2.70 -4.84 -13.56
N LEU A 123 -2.13 -5.91 -13.00
CA LEU A 123 -1.98 -6.07 -11.54
C LEU A 123 -1.08 -5.01 -10.88
N LEU A 124 -0.11 -4.45 -11.61
CA LEU A 124 0.74 -3.37 -11.10
C LEU A 124 -0.04 -2.05 -10.96
N GLU A 125 -0.92 -1.77 -11.94
CA GLU A 125 -1.84 -0.63 -11.87
C GLU A 125 -2.84 -0.85 -10.74
N CYS A 126 -3.43 -2.05 -10.64
CA CYS A 126 -4.31 -2.41 -9.53
C CYS A 126 -3.65 -2.18 -8.16
N SER A 127 -2.39 -2.59 -7.97
CA SER A 127 -1.65 -2.35 -6.72
C SER A 127 -1.42 -0.86 -6.44
N THR A 128 -1.17 -0.08 -7.49
CA THR A 128 -1.05 1.38 -7.37
C THR A 128 -2.37 2.03 -6.94
N LEU A 129 -3.49 1.59 -7.52
CA LEU A 129 -4.83 2.06 -7.22
C LEU A 129 -5.33 1.63 -5.84
N VAL A 130 -4.95 0.45 -5.34
CA VAL A 130 -5.24 0.01 -3.96
C VAL A 130 -4.55 0.93 -2.94
N ARG A 131 -3.28 1.29 -3.18
CA ARG A 131 -2.59 2.29 -2.35
C ARG A 131 -3.26 3.67 -2.43
N GLU A 132 -3.70 4.06 -3.62
CA GLU A 132 -4.47 5.29 -3.81
C GLU A 132 -5.80 5.25 -3.03
N HIS A 133 -6.49 4.11 -3.01
CA HIS A 133 -7.71 3.90 -2.22
C HIS A 133 -7.45 4.16 -0.73
N HIS A 134 -6.41 3.55 -0.16
CA HIS A 134 -6.07 3.76 1.25
C HIS A 134 -5.71 5.22 1.56
N ARG A 135 -5.03 5.92 0.65
CA ARG A 135 -4.76 7.36 0.78
C ARG A 135 -6.06 8.17 0.80
N LEU A 136 -6.94 7.97 -0.19
CA LEU A 136 -8.21 8.69 -0.30
C LEU A 136 -9.10 8.44 0.91
N LEU A 137 -9.18 7.20 1.39
CA LEU A 137 -9.95 6.85 2.58
C LEU A 137 -9.42 7.59 3.82
N ARG A 138 -8.09 7.63 4.00
CA ARG A 138 -7.45 8.37 5.11
C ARG A 138 -7.69 9.87 5.06
N GLU A 139 -7.67 10.45 3.86
CA GLU A 139 -7.95 11.87 3.65
C GLU A 139 -9.41 12.20 3.94
N LEU A 140 -10.35 11.34 3.50
CA LEU A 140 -11.76 11.50 3.80
C LEU A 140 -12.05 11.32 5.29
N ALA A 141 -11.37 10.37 5.95
CA ALA A 141 -11.49 10.13 7.38
C ALA A 141 -11.08 11.32 8.25
N ASP A 142 -10.20 12.20 7.75
CA ASP A 142 -9.67 13.37 8.47
C ASP A 142 -9.22 13.04 9.90
N HIS A 143 -8.47 11.93 10.05
CA HIS A 143 -8.01 11.43 11.33
C HIS A 143 -6.46 11.31 11.35
N PRO A 144 -5.73 12.42 11.56
CA PRO A 144 -4.27 12.48 11.34
C PRO A 144 -3.46 11.40 12.06
N MET A 145 -3.81 11.08 13.31
CA MET A 145 -3.10 10.09 14.12
C MET A 145 -3.18 8.68 13.51
N ALA A 146 -4.39 8.14 13.33
CA ALA A 146 -4.63 6.86 12.67
C ALA A 146 -4.03 6.82 11.26
N SER A 147 -4.19 7.89 10.48
CA SER A 147 -3.60 7.97 9.14
C SER A 147 -2.07 7.83 9.15
N SER A 148 -1.40 8.47 10.11
CA SER A 148 0.07 8.37 10.25
C SER A 148 0.53 6.97 10.69
N LEU A 149 -0.24 6.28 11.53
CA LEU A 149 0.07 4.91 11.98
C LEU A 149 -0.10 3.92 10.82
N VAL A 150 -1.19 4.03 10.07
CA VAL A 150 -1.42 3.17 8.88
C VAL A 150 -0.34 3.40 7.83
N ALA A 151 0.04 4.64 7.54
CA ALA A 151 1.09 4.94 6.56
C ALA A 151 2.45 4.31 6.93
N GLN A 152 2.79 4.23 8.22
CA GLN A 152 4.02 3.58 8.71
C GLN A 152 3.99 2.04 8.60
N LEU A 153 2.79 1.46 8.58
CA LEU A 153 2.55 0.02 8.50
C LEU A 153 2.43 -0.45 7.05
N GLU A 154 1.74 0.31 6.20
CA GLU A 154 1.43 -0.02 4.79
C GLU A 154 2.69 -0.36 3.98
N GLY A 155 3.74 0.47 4.08
CA GLY A 155 4.97 0.24 3.32
C GLY A 155 5.76 -1.01 3.74
N ARG A 156 5.48 -1.58 4.92
CA ARG A 156 6.11 -2.84 5.36
C ARG A 156 5.50 -4.06 4.67
N ILE A 157 4.22 -3.99 4.32
CA ILE A 157 3.48 -5.14 3.77
C ILE A 157 3.13 -5.03 2.29
N VAL A 158 3.39 -3.88 1.65
CA VAL A 158 3.07 -3.62 0.23
C VAL A 158 3.53 -4.73 -0.73
N ARG A 159 4.68 -5.37 -0.44
CA ARG A 159 5.18 -6.50 -1.24
C ARG A 159 4.33 -7.76 -1.04
N HIS A 160 3.94 -8.07 0.20
CA HIS A 160 3.07 -9.20 0.52
C HIS A 160 1.68 -9.00 -0.08
N GLU A 161 1.12 -7.80 0.02
CA GLU A 161 -0.14 -7.42 -0.63
C GLU A 161 -0.05 -7.58 -2.15
N PHE A 162 1.03 -7.13 -2.78
CA PHE A 162 1.24 -7.34 -4.22
C PHE A 162 1.34 -8.83 -4.58
N GLN A 163 2.08 -9.62 -3.80
CA GLN A 163 2.18 -11.07 -4.01
C GLN A 163 0.83 -11.78 -3.87
N LEU A 164 -0.05 -11.31 -2.98
CA LEU A 164 -1.43 -11.79 -2.89
C LEU A 164 -2.19 -11.49 -4.17
N LEU A 165 -2.11 -10.28 -4.72
CA LEU A 165 -2.80 -9.91 -5.97
C LEU A 165 -2.39 -10.79 -7.16
N LEU A 166 -1.14 -11.28 -7.18
CA LEU A 166 -0.65 -12.20 -8.22
C LEU A 166 -1.28 -13.61 -8.14
N ARG A 167 -1.86 -14.00 -7.01
CA ARG A 167 -2.48 -15.32 -6.88
C ARG A 167 -3.81 -15.34 -7.65
N PRO A 168 -4.16 -16.46 -8.32
CA PRO A 168 -5.39 -16.55 -9.11
C PRO A 168 -6.63 -16.11 -8.34
N GLY A 169 -7.38 -15.16 -8.91
CA GLY A 169 -8.64 -14.63 -8.36
C GLY A 169 -8.51 -13.70 -7.16
N GLN A 170 -7.33 -13.55 -6.55
CA GLN A 170 -7.17 -12.71 -5.35
C GLN A 170 -7.31 -11.22 -5.63
N ALA A 171 -6.88 -10.74 -6.80
CA ALA A 171 -7.10 -9.35 -7.18
C ALA A 171 -8.59 -8.98 -7.23
N GLY A 172 -9.42 -9.85 -7.83
CA GLY A 172 -10.87 -9.66 -7.84
C GLY A 172 -11.49 -9.70 -6.44
N ARG A 173 -11.06 -10.63 -5.58
CA ARG A 173 -11.52 -10.71 -4.18
C ARG A 173 -11.15 -9.46 -3.38
N SER A 174 -9.91 -8.99 -3.53
CA SER A 174 -9.42 -7.79 -2.86
C SER A 174 -10.25 -6.56 -3.26
N VAL A 175 -10.44 -6.34 -4.57
CA VAL A 175 -11.25 -5.22 -5.08
C VAL A 175 -12.72 -5.33 -4.67
N ALA A 176 -13.29 -6.54 -4.60
CA ALA A 176 -14.64 -6.74 -4.08
C ALA A 176 -14.78 -6.43 -2.57
N GLY A 177 -13.73 -6.70 -1.78
CA GLY A 177 -13.66 -6.27 -0.38
C GLY A 177 -13.64 -4.74 -0.25
N LEU A 178 -12.79 -4.07 -1.03
CA LEU A 178 -12.74 -2.60 -1.07
C LEU A 178 -14.04 -1.98 -1.57
N ALA A 179 -14.74 -2.62 -2.52
CA ALA A 179 -16.05 -2.16 -2.99
C ALA A 179 -17.07 -2.04 -1.85
N ARG A 180 -17.15 -3.06 -0.98
CA ARG A 180 -18.03 -3.03 0.20
C ARG A 180 -17.71 -1.85 1.14
N VAL A 181 -16.44 -1.49 1.27
CA VAL A 181 -16.02 -0.32 2.07
C VAL A 181 -16.48 0.98 1.39
N VAL A 182 -16.22 1.13 0.08
CA VAL A 182 -16.62 2.33 -0.68
C VAL A 182 -18.13 2.54 -0.65
N ASP A 183 -18.91 1.48 -0.81
CA ASP A 183 -20.38 1.54 -0.78
C ASP A 183 -20.87 2.02 0.60
N ALA A 184 -20.41 1.38 1.68
CA ALA A 184 -20.80 1.76 3.03
C ALA A 184 -20.38 3.19 3.40
N VAL A 185 -19.20 3.65 2.95
CA VAL A 185 -18.73 5.03 3.11
C VAL A 185 -19.62 5.99 2.31
N GLY A 186 -19.91 5.67 1.05
CA GLY A 186 -20.72 6.49 0.16
C GLY A 186 -22.18 6.63 0.61
N GLU A 187 -22.73 5.61 1.27
CA GLU A 187 -24.04 5.63 1.91
C GLU A 187 -24.01 6.17 3.35
N ARG A 188 -22.83 6.57 3.83
CA ARG A 188 -22.59 7.15 5.16
C ARG A 188 -22.98 6.23 6.32
N ARG A 189 -22.87 4.91 6.12
CA ARG A 189 -23.15 3.89 7.14
C ARG A 189 -21.88 3.57 7.92
N ALA A 190 -21.57 4.39 8.93
CA ALA A 190 -20.28 4.33 9.64
C ALA A 190 -19.95 2.96 10.25
N GLU A 191 -20.90 2.32 10.93
CA GLU A 191 -20.70 0.97 11.49
C GLU A 191 -20.50 -0.09 10.40
N ALA A 192 -21.24 0.01 9.29
CA ALA A 192 -21.08 -0.90 8.16
C ALA A 192 -19.73 -0.71 7.45
N ALA A 193 -19.25 0.53 7.34
CA ALA A 193 -17.94 0.84 6.76
C ALA A 193 -16.81 0.27 7.60
N GLU A 194 -16.91 0.42 8.93
CA GLU A 194 -15.97 -0.20 9.87
C GLU A 194 -15.94 -1.72 9.75
N ALA A 195 -17.13 -2.35 9.77
CA ALA A 195 -17.24 -3.81 9.65
C ALA A 195 -16.70 -4.31 8.31
N ALA A 196 -16.99 -3.63 7.21
CA ALA A 196 -16.51 -3.97 5.88
C ALA A 196 -14.97 -3.87 5.79
N ALA A 197 -14.36 -2.82 6.35
CA ALA A 197 -12.92 -2.65 6.34
C ALA A 197 -12.22 -3.73 7.19
N ARG A 198 -12.75 -4.02 8.38
CA ARG A 198 -12.23 -5.11 9.24
C ARG A 198 -12.30 -6.47 8.56
N ALA A 199 -13.43 -6.76 7.89
CA ALA A 199 -13.62 -8.01 7.15
C ALA A 199 -12.66 -8.11 5.97
N HIS A 200 -12.47 -7.02 5.21
CA HIS A 200 -11.52 -7.00 4.10
C HIS A 200 -10.08 -7.29 4.56
N VAL A 201 -9.64 -6.68 5.67
CA VAL A 201 -8.31 -6.95 6.22
C VAL A 201 -8.19 -8.39 6.73
N GLN A 202 -9.25 -8.96 7.32
CA GLN A 202 -9.26 -10.37 7.73
C GLN A 202 -9.08 -11.30 6.53
N GLU A 203 -9.76 -11.02 5.41
CA GLU A 203 -9.62 -11.80 4.18
C GLU A 203 -8.17 -11.78 3.66
N LEU A 204 -7.44 -10.67 3.84
CA LEU A 204 -6.01 -10.60 3.50
C LEU A 204 -5.15 -11.44 4.45
N VAL A 205 -5.44 -11.43 5.76
CA VAL A 205 -4.76 -12.28 6.75
C VAL A 205 -4.95 -13.76 6.40
N ASP A 206 -6.19 -14.17 6.16
CA ASP A 206 -6.54 -15.54 5.80
C ASP A 206 -5.85 -15.97 4.51
N ALA A 207 -5.69 -15.05 3.54
CA ALA A 207 -4.97 -15.30 2.30
C ALA A 207 -3.45 -15.40 2.49
N LEU A 208 -2.86 -14.74 3.50
CA LEU A 208 -1.42 -14.86 3.79
C LEU A 208 -1.08 -16.17 4.49
N LEU A 209 -1.99 -16.68 5.32
CA LEU A 209 -1.80 -17.93 6.01
C LEU A 209 -1.89 -19.10 5.01
N PRO A 210 -1.00 -20.10 5.08
CA PRO A 210 -1.17 -21.30 4.28
C PRO A 210 -2.50 -21.97 4.62
N GLU A 211 -3.21 -22.52 3.63
CA GLU A 211 -4.36 -23.37 3.94
C GLU A 211 -3.93 -24.45 4.92
N PRO A 212 -4.71 -24.75 5.97
CA PRO A 212 -4.41 -25.88 6.82
C PRO A 212 -4.29 -27.11 5.92
N VAL A 213 -3.12 -27.78 5.99
CA VAL A 213 -2.93 -29.07 5.33
C VAL A 213 -4.05 -29.95 5.86
N ARG A 214 -5.04 -30.25 5.01
CA ARG A 214 -6.08 -31.21 5.35
C ARG A 214 -5.37 -32.54 5.56
N ALA A 215 -5.25 -32.94 6.83
CA ALA A 215 -4.78 -34.25 7.23
C ALA A 215 -5.79 -35.33 6.83
#